data_AF-A0A9X4YDX8-F1
#
_entry.id   AF-A0A9X4YDX8-F1
#
_cell.length_a   1.000
_cell.length_b   1.000
_cell.length_c   1.000
_cell.angle_alpha   90.00
_cell.angle_beta   90.00
_cell.angle_gamma   90.00
#
_symmetry.space_group_name_H-M   'P 1'
#
loop_
_entity.id
_entity.type
_entity.pdbx_description
1 polymer ?
#
loop_
_entity_poly.entity_id
_entity_poly.type
_entity_poly.pdbx_seq_one_letter_code
_entity_poly.pdbx_strand_id
1 'polypeptide(L)'
;MVGASADPAKPSNQVLQFLTGAGYEVIPVNPRPDVTEICGLRVYPSLQSIERPVDMVDVFRPSSELEGIVRDAQQIGANVFWAQLGIHDEEAERIAEQSGMKVVMDRCPKIELADPILLRETSSEGILRLTLNDTERRNALSMDMLNQLGTALEQAAEDASVRVIILAANGRAFSAGHDLREMTQARLAPDGGRAFFEETMAACCGVMQGIVTNPKPIIAEVNGVATAAGCQLVASCDLAYASPSARFATPGVTIGLFCSTPMVALSRNVGSKAAMEMLLTGEMIEAERAADIGLINRAVPEEQLSDYTHGIAQTIASKSSMTLKTGKEAFYRQQEMSLADAYEYTSRVMVDNLMKPDAEEGINAFIEKRGPQWSDQ
;
A
#
# COMPACT_ATOMS: atom_id res chain seq x y z
N MET A 1 20.28 4.03 -21.91
CA MET A 1 20.01 5.09 -20.91
C MET A 1 21.02 6.23 -21.09
N VAL A 2 20.58 7.36 -21.64
CA VAL A 2 21.37 8.57 -21.86
C VAL A 2 21.39 9.42 -20.60
N GLY A 3 22.58 9.81 -20.13
CA GLY A 3 22.74 10.53 -18.87
C GLY A 3 22.87 9.62 -17.64
N ALA A 4 23.32 8.37 -17.85
CA ALA A 4 23.56 7.44 -16.76
C ALA A 4 24.67 7.95 -15.82
N SER A 5 24.45 7.84 -14.51
CA SER A 5 25.38 8.31 -13.48
C SER A 5 25.88 7.15 -12.62
N ALA A 6 27.15 7.21 -12.21
CA ALA A 6 27.72 6.31 -11.20
C ALA A 6 27.31 6.67 -9.75
N ASP A 7 26.85 7.90 -9.54
CA ASP A 7 26.42 8.40 -8.23
C ASP A 7 25.09 7.73 -7.80
N PRO A 8 25.07 6.94 -6.71
CA PRO A 8 23.86 6.27 -6.20
C PRO A 8 22.73 7.23 -5.79
N ALA A 9 23.04 8.49 -5.53
CA ALA A 9 22.04 9.50 -5.18
C ALA A 9 21.27 10.03 -6.41
N LYS A 10 21.73 9.74 -7.63
CA LYS A 10 21.10 10.24 -8.86
C LYS A 10 19.95 9.33 -9.33
N PRO A 11 18.82 9.90 -9.78
CA PRO A 11 17.70 9.12 -10.32
C PRO A 11 18.12 8.16 -11.44
N SER A 12 19.03 8.58 -12.33
CA SER A 12 19.51 7.72 -13.41
C SER A 12 20.24 6.46 -12.92
N ASN A 13 20.93 6.52 -11.78
CA ASN A 13 21.54 5.34 -11.17
C ASN A 13 20.47 4.37 -10.63
N GLN A 14 19.46 4.91 -9.96
CA GLN A 14 18.39 4.10 -9.37
C GLN A 14 17.51 3.41 -10.42
N VAL A 15 17.19 4.11 -11.52
CA VAL A 15 16.43 3.53 -12.64
C VAL A 15 17.26 2.50 -13.39
N LEU A 16 18.58 2.72 -13.54
CA LEU A 16 19.48 1.76 -14.16
C LEU A 16 19.54 0.45 -13.37
N GLN A 17 19.69 0.54 -12.04
CA GLN A 17 19.66 -0.63 -11.17
C GLN A 17 18.32 -1.35 -11.21
N PHE A 18 17.21 -0.60 -11.21
CA PHE A 18 15.86 -1.18 -11.34
C PHE A 18 15.70 -1.97 -12.64
N LEU A 19 15.99 -1.35 -13.79
CA LEU A 19 15.83 -2.00 -15.10
C LEU A 19 16.73 -3.23 -15.21
N THR A 20 17.97 -3.13 -14.75
CA THR A 20 18.90 -4.28 -14.74
C THR A 20 18.39 -5.40 -13.83
N GLY A 21 17.87 -5.06 -12.64
CA GLY A 21 17.28 -6.01 -11.70
C GLY A 21 16.00 -6.67 -12.23
N ALA A 22 15.21 -5.93 -13.01
CA ALA A 22 14.02 -6.43 -13.71
C ALA A 22 14.36 -7.27 -14.95
N GLY A 23 15.65 -7.52 -15.23
CA GLY A 23 16.11 -8.40 -16.31
C GLY A 23 16.28 -7.72 -17.66
N TYR A 24 16.18 -6.38 -17.75
CA TYR A 24 16.46 -5.65 -18.98
C TYR A 24 17.97 -5.57 -19.23
N GLU A 25 18.37 -5.68 -20.50
CA GLU A 25 19.74 -5.37 -20.92
C GLU A 25 19.91 -3.85 -21.02
N VAL A 26 20.50 -3.23 -20.00
CA VAL A 26 20.67 -1.77 -19.95
C VAL A 26 22.04 -1.37 -20.52
N ILE A 27 22.04 -0.40 -21.45
CA ILE A 27 23.26 0.22 -21.99
C ILE A 27 23.40 1.63 -21.40
N PRO A 28 24.34 1.87 -20.46
CA PRO A 28 24.60 3.20 -19.91
C PRO A 28 25.34 4.06 -20.93
N VAL A 29 24.84 5.27 -21.20
CA VAL A 29 25.48 6.26 -22.06
C VAL A 29 25.88 7.49 -21.24
N ASN A 30 27.19 7.76 -21.21
CA ASN A 30 27.78 8.90 -20.51
C ASN A 30 29.00 9.41 -21.31
N PRO A 31 29.04 10.70 -21.70
CA PRO A 31 30.10 11.23 -22.56
C PRO A 31 31.44 11.41 -21.86
N ARG A 32 31.54 11.21 -20.53
CA ARG A 32 32.78 11.39 -19.77
C ARG A 32 33.75 10.22 -20.04
N PRO A 33 34.94 10.47 -20.61
CA PRO A 33 35.86 9.41 -21.03
C PRO A 33 36.48 8.63 -19.85
N ASP A 34 36.49 9.20 -18.65
CA ASP A 34 36.95 8.56 -17.42
C ASP A 34 35.93 7.59 -16.82
N VAL A 35 34.65 7.66 -17.23
CA VAL A 35 33.58 6.80 -16.75
C VAL A 35 33.42 5.61 -17.69
N THR A 36 34.10 4.51 -17.38
CA THR A 36 34.12 3.30 -18.23
C THR A 36 33.13 2.22 -17.79
N GLU A 37 32.68 2.28 -16.52
CA GLU A 37 31.75 1.32 -15.93
C GLU A 37 30.77 2.03 -14.98
N ILE A 38 29.49 1.65 -15.01
CA ILE A 38 28.44 2.08 -14.07
C ILE A 38 27.67 0.83 -13.63
N CYS A 39 27.59 0.56 -12.32
CA CYS A 39 26.86 -0.59 -11.76
C CYS A 39 27.25 -1.94 -12.41
N GLY A 40 28.52 -2.15 -12.73
CA GLY A 40 28.99 -3.37 -13.39
C GLY A 40 28.73 -3.43 -14.91
N LEU A 41 28.17 -2.37 -15.50
CA LEU A 41 27.84 -2.30 -16.92
C LEU A 41 28.84 -1.41 -17.66
N ARG A 42 29.29 -1.87 -18.85
CA ARG A 42 30.15 -1.09 -19.74
C ARG A 42 29.44 0.18 -20.21
N VAL A 43 30.12 1.31 -20.08
CA VAL A 43 29.60 2.63 -20.46
C VAL A 43 29.98 2.96 -21.91
N TYR A 44 29.03 3.56 -22.62
CA TYR A 44 29.20 4.04 -23.99
C TYR A 44 29.27 5.58 -24.02
N PRO A 45 30.19 6.18 -24.78
CA PRO A 45 30.34 7.64 -24.83
C PRO A 45 29.17 8.36 -25.49
N SER A 46 28.46 7.69 -26.40
CA SER A 46 27.30 8.26 -27.10
C SER A 46 26.40 7.16 -27.67
N LEU A 47 25.18 7.51 -28.10
CA LEU A 47 24.27 6.57 -28.75
C LEU A 47 24.88 5.98 -30.04
N GLN A 48 25.57 6.79 -30.85
CA GLN A 48 26.18 6.34 -32.11
C GLN A 48 27.30 5.31 -31.93
N SER A 49 27.85 5.19 -30.72
CA SER A 49 28.84 4.14 -30.41
C SER A 49 28.20 2.76 -30.15
N ILE A 50 26.88 2.67 -30.20
CA ILE A 50 26.12 1.43 -30.06
C ILE A 50 25.86 0.87 -31.48
N GLU A 51 26.51 -0.25 -31.81
CA GLU A 51 26.49 -0.85 -33.16
C GLU A 51 25.28 -1.77 -33.42
N ARG A 52 24.19 -1.60 -32.66
CA ARG A 52 22.97 -2.41 -32.78
C ARG A 52 21.72 -1.60 -32.44
N PRO A 53 20.55 -2.00 -32.96
CA PRO A 53 19.28 -1.43 -32.52
C PRO A 53 18.99 -1.73 -31.05
N VAL A 54 18.16 -0.87 -30.45
CA VAL A 54 17.71 -0.96 -29.07
C VAL A 54 16.20 -0.81 -29.01
N ASP A 55 15.55 -1.43 -28.04
CA ASP A 55 14.10 -1.30 -27.91
C ASP A 55 13.69 0.09 -27.42
N MET A 56 14.50 0.69 -26.54
CA MET A 56 14.17 1.95 -25.87
C MET A 56 15.42 2.81 -25.63
N VAL A 57 15.30 4.10 -25.92
CA VAL A 57 16.23 5.14 -25.47
C VAL A 57 15.61 5.92 -24.33
N ASP A 58 16.09 5.65 -23.11
CA ASP A 58 15.69 6.32 -21.88
C ASP A 58 16.62 7.51 -21.55
N VAL A 59 16.08 8.70 -21.31
CA VAL A 59 16.80 9.98 -21.31
C VAL A 59 16.71 10.74 -19.99
N PHE A 60 17.86 10.96 -19.35
CA PHE A 60 18.06 11.78 -18.14
C PHE A 60 18.80 13.10 -18.44
N ARG A 61 18.55 13.68 -19.62
CA ARG A 61 19.18 14.93 -20.07
C ARG A 61 18.12 16.03 -20.21
N PRO A 62 18.46 17.30 -19.95
CA PRO A 62 17.50 18.41 -20.02
C PRO A 62 16.78 18.50 -21.36
N SER A 63 15.55 19.03 -21.38
CA SER A 63 14.72 19.21 -22.59
C SER A 63 15.46 19.81 -23.79
N SER A 64 16.36 20.77 -23.55
CA SER A 64 17.16 21.42 -24.60
C SER A 64 18.10 20.48 -25.37
N GLU A 65 18.36 19.28 -24.86
CA GLU A 65 19.22 18.27 -25.50
C GLU A 65 18.40 17.20 -26.25
N LEU A 66 17.07 17.15 -26.08
CA LEU A 66 16.25 16.04 -26.56
C LEU A 66 16.23 15.93 -28.09
N GLU A 67 16.11 17.03 -28.83
CA GLU A 67 16.09 16.99 -30.30
C GLU A 67 17.30 16.25 -30.88
N GLY A 68 18.50 16.51 -30.35
CA GLY A 68 19.73 15.83 -30.77
C GLY A 68 19.69 14.35 -30.42
N ILE A 69 19.27 14.03 -29.19
CA ILE A 69 19.21 12.65 -28.70
C ILE A 69 18.16 11.83 -29.48
N VAL A 70 17.03 12.42 -29.88
CA VAL A 70 16.01 11.77 -30.72
C VAL A 70 16.58 11.41 -32.08
N ARG A 71 17.33 12.31 -32.72
CA ARG A 71 17.96 12.04 -34.02
C ARG A 71 18.98 10.91 -33.93
N ASP A 72 19.74 10.89 -32.85
CA ASP A 72 20.68 9.81 -32.57
C ASP A 72 19.96 8.48 -32.30
N ALA A 73 18.86 8.52 -31.54
CA ALA A 73 18.00 7.36 -31.27
C ALA A 73 17.40 6.78 -32.56
N GLN A 74 16.96 7.64 -33.48
CA GLN A 74 16.49 7.25 -34.80
C GLN A 74 17.60 6.56 -35.60
N GLN A 75 18.83 7.11 -35.59
CA GLN A 75 19.94 6.56 -36.37
C GLN A 75 20.36 5.17 -35.91
N ILE A 76 20.28 4.90 -34.61
CA ILE A 76 20.56 3.56 -34.07
C ILE A 76 19.36 2.61 -34.18
N GLY A 77 18.20 3.07 -34.62
CA GLY A 77 17.00 2.23 -34.79
C GLY A 77 16.30 1.91 -33.47
N ALA A 78 16.11 2.91 -32.61
CA ALA A 78 15.30 2.78 -31.40
C ALA A 78 13.80 2.63 -31.74
N ASN A 79 13.05 1.80 -30.99
CA ASN A 79 11.60 1.66 -31.14
C ASN A 79 10.80 2.60 -30.23
N VAL A 80 11.35 2.94 -29.07
CA VAL A 80 10.74 3.80 -28.05
C VAL A 80 11.71 4.91 -27.68
N PHE A 81 11.21 6.15 -27.66
CA PHE A 81 11.90 7.29 -27.09
C PHE A 81 11.24 7.66 -25.75
N TRP A 82 12.01 7.61 -24.66
CA TRP A 82 11.49 7.79 -23.30
C TRP A 82 12.24 8.92 -22.57
N ALA A 83 11.54 10.00 -22.23
CA ALA A 83 12.08 11.09 -21.42
C ALA A 83 11.56 11.01 -19.97
N GLN A 84 12.48 11.22 -19.03
CA GLN A 84 12.24 11.08 -17.60
C GLN A 84 11.34 12.17 -17.03
N LEU A 85 10.95 12.01 -15.76
CA LEU A 85 10.15 13.00 -15.02
C LEU A 85 10.77 14.41 -15.09
N GLY A 86 9.94 15.40 -15.40
CA GLY A 86 10.31 16.80 -15.60
C GLY A 86 10.99 17.10 -16.94
N ILE A 87 11.05 16.13 -17.85
CA ILE A 87 11.72 16.26 -19.16
C ILE A 87 10.69 16.06 -20.27
N HIS A 88 10.46 17.14 -21.02
CA HIS A 88 9.51 17.18 -22.12
C HIS A 88 9.94 18.24 -23.15
N ASP A 89 9.76 17.95 -24.43
CA ASP A 89 10.01 18.85 -25.56
C ASP A 89 9.13 18.45 -26.75
N GLU A 90 8.25 19.35 -27.20
CA GLU A 90 7.25 19.08 -28.24
C GLU A 90 7.89 18.79 -29.61
N GLU A 91 9.01 19.42 -29.93
CA GLU A 91 9.69 19.24 -31.22
C GLU A 91 10.40 17.89 -31.26
N ALA A 92 11.07 17.50 -30.17
CA ALA A 92 11.66 16.19 -30.02
C ALA A 92 10.61 15.06 -30.12
N GLU A 93 9.45 15.22 -29.48
CA GLU A 93 8.32 14.30 -29.60
C GLU A 93 7.87 14.17 -31.05
N ARG A 94 7.66 15.29 -31.75
CA ARG A 94 7.28 15.31 -33.17
C ARG A 94 8.29 14.60 -34.06
N ILE A 95 9.59 14.81 -33.85
CA ILE A 95 10.66 14.14 -34.62
C ILE A 95 10.62 12.63 -34.36
N ALA A 96 10.46 12.22 -33.11
CA ALA A 96 10.44 10.81 -32.74
C ALA A 96 9.23 10.08 -33.35
N GLU A 97 8.03 10.65 -33.27
CA GLU A 97 6.82 10.08 -33.87
C GLU A 97 6.93 9.97 -35.39
N GLN A 98 7.47 11.00 -36.07
CA GLN A 98 7.69 10.98 -37.52
C GLN A 98 8.67 9.88 -37.96
N SER A 99 9.58 9.49 -37.06
CA SER A 99 10.51 8.38 -37.31
C SER A 99 9.89 7.00 -37.03
N GLY A 100 8.65 6.94 -36.54
CA GLY A 100 7.93 5.71 -36.20
C GLY A 100 8.17 5.20 -34.78
N MET A 101 8.86 5.98 -33.93
CA MET A 101 9.05 5.63 -32.51
C MET A 101 7.77 5.89 -31.72
N LYS A 102 7.51 5.03 -30.73
CA LYS A 102 6.59 5.38 -29.64
C LYS A 102 7.27 6.39 -28.72
N VAL A 103 6.57 7.43 -28.32
CA VAL A 103 7.11 8.47 -27.45
C VAL A 103 6.46 8.42 -26.08
N VAL A 104 7.28 8.51 -25.05
CA VAL A 104 6.86 8.68 -23.67
C VAL A 104 7.65 9.85 -23.09
N MET A 105 6.95 10.91 -22.68
CA MET A 105 7.56 12.09 -22.05
C MET A 105 7.08 12.22 -20.60
N ASP A 106 7.89 12.84 -19.74
CA ASP A 106 7.53 13.11 -18.34
C ASP A 106 7.05 11.87 -17.56
N ARG A 107 7.71 10.73 -17.77
CA ARG A 107 7.44 9.47 -17.05
C ARG A 107 8.72 8.77 -16.68
N CYS A 108 8.69 7.95 -15.63
CA CYS A 108 9.83 7.14 -15.23
C CYS A 108 9.54 5.65 -15.48
N PRO A 109 10.36 4.90 -16.23
CA PRO A 109 10.17 3.47 -16.45
C PRO A 109 10.15 2.67 -15.15
N LYS A 110 10.89 3.11 -14.11
CA LYS A 110 10.83 2.48 -12.79
C LYS A 110 9.45 2.58 -12.14
N ILE A 111 8.69 3.64 -12.44
CA ILE A 111 7.33 3.80 -11.94
C ILE A 111 6.35 3.01 -12.81
N GLU A 112 6.46 3.14 -14.12
CA GLU A 112 5.51 2.54 -15.07
C GLU A 112 5.67 1.01 -15.23
N LEU A 113 6.88 0.49 -15.01
CA LEU A 113 7.20 -0.93 -15.20
C LEU A 113 7.33 -1.70 -13.89
N ALA A 114 7.31 -1.03 -12.74
CA ALA A 114 7.28 -1.73 -11.46
C ALA A 114 5.89 -2.34 -11.24
N ASP A 115 5.86 -3.57 -10.72
CA ASP A 115 4.61 -4.11 -10.19
C ASP A 115 4.11 -3.16 -9.10
N PRO A 116 2.81 -2.81 -9.08
CA PRO A 116 2.27 -1.93 -8.05
C PRO A 116 2.54 -2.53 -6.68
N ILE A 117 3.05 -1.70 -5.76
CA ILE A 117 3.29 -2.13 -4.38
C ILE A 117 1.98 -2.35 -3.60
N LEU A 118 0.86 -1.81 -4.11
CA LEU A 118 -0.48 -2.07 -3.62
C LEU A 118 -1.39 -2.44 -4.79
N LEU A 119 -1.80 -3.71 -4.86
CA LEU A 119 -2.78 -4.18 -5.84
C LEU A 119 -4.20 -3.87 -5.37
N ARG A 120 -5.11 -3.66 -6.31
CA ARG A 120 -6.51 -3.33 -6.05
C ARG A 120 -7.42 -4.14 -6.95
N GLU A 121 -8.37 -4.87 -6.36
CA GLU A 121 -9.34 -5.69 -7.09
C GLU A 121 -10.73 -5.50 -6.50
N THR A 122 -11.71 -5.09 -7.30
CA THR A 122 -13.10 -4.95 -6.86
C THR A 122 -13.95 -6.04 -7.50
N SER A 123 -14.60 -6.86 -6.68
CA SER A 123 -15.57 -7.86 -7.16
C SER A 123 -16.91 -7.22 -7.52
N SER A 124 -17.72 -7.91 -8.32
CA SER A 124 -19.11 -7.49 -8.63
C SER A 124 -20.03 -7.43 -7.41
N GLU A 125 -19.62 -8.03 -6.28
CA GLU A 125 -20.38 -8.05 -5.02
C GLU A 125 -20.04 -6.85 -4.11
N GLY A 126 -19.12 -5.98 -4.55
CA GLY A 126 -18.69 -4.79 -3.82
C GLY A 126 -17.61 -5.06 -2.77
N ILE A 127 -16.88 -6.17 -2.90
CA ILE A 127 -15.70 -6.45 -2.06
C ILE A 127 -14.48 -5.85 -2.75
N LEU A 128 -13.85 -4.86 -2.12
CA LEU A 128 -12.56 -4.30 -2.54
C LEU A 128 -11.43 -5.05 -1.83
N ARG A 129 -10.54 -5.69 -2.59
CA ARG A 129 -9.33 -6.30 -2.07
C ARG A 129 -8.14 -5.39 -2.32
N LEU A 130 -7.47 -5.00 -1.25
CA LEU A 130 -6.21 -4.28 -1.26
C LEU A 130 -5.10 -5.25 -0.86
N THR A 131 -4.16 -5.54 -1.76
CA THR A 131 -3.09 -6.51 -1.51
C THR A 131 -1.73 -5.82 -1.48
N LEU A 132 -1.08 -5.82 -0.31
CA LEU A 132 0.30 -5.37 -0.16
C LEU A 132 1.22 -6.29 -0.99
N ASN A 133 2.01 -5.72 -1.88
CA ASN A 133 2.74 -6.48 -2.90
C ASN A 133 4.23 -6.09 -3.01
N ASP A 134 4.75 -5.32 -2.04
CA ASP A 134 6.17 -5.04 -1.91
C ASP A 134 6.92 -6.20 -1.22
N THR A 135 6.90 -7.36 -1.86
CA THR A 135 7.36 -8.61 -1.25
C THR A 135 8.86 -8.59 -0.93
N GLU A 136 9.67 -7.89 -1.73
CA GLU A 136 11.11 -7.75 -1.53
C GLU A 136 11.44 -6.99 -0.23
N ARG A 137 10.66 -5.97 0.11
CA ARG A 137 10.78 -5.22 1.37
C ARG A 137 9.90 -5.78 2.47
N ARG A 138 9.33 -6.98 2.29
CA ARG A 138 8.42 -7.65 3.25
C ARG A 138 7.21 -6.78 3.60
N ASN A 139 6.64 -6.14 2.57
CA ASN A 139 5.49 -5.25 2.67
C ASN A 139 5.70 -4.18 3.75
N ALA A 140 6.89 -3.59 3.78
CA ALA A 140 7.19 -2.49 4.68
C ALA A 140 6.23 -1.32 4.40
N LEU A 141 5.75 -0.70 5.47
CA LEU A 141 4.98 0.53 5.44
C LEU A 141 5.92 1.72 5.19
N SER A 142 6.50 1.73 3.98
CA SER A 142 7.21 2.88 3.41
C SER A 142 6.26 4.07 3.27
N MET A 143 6.81 5.27 3.06
CA MET A 143 5.97 6.43 2.80
C MET A 143 5.07 6.23 1.57
N ASP A 144 5.60 5.61 0.52
CA ASP A 144 4.81 5.30 -0.69
C ASP A 144 3.65 4.34 -0.39
N MET A 145 3.91 3.24 0.34
CA MET A 145 2.86 2.29 0.74
C MET A 145 1.78 2.96 1.59
N LEU A 146 2.20 3.78 2.57
CA LEU A 146 1.27 4.50 3.46
C LEU A 146 0.38 5.47 2.68
N ASN A 147 0.95 6.23 1.74
CA ASN A 147 0.19 7.13 0.89
C ASN A 147 -0.79 6.37 0.00
N GLN A 148 -0.36 5.27 -0.63
CA GLN A 148 -1.22 4.46 -1.48
C GLN A 148 -2.38 3.81 -0.71
N LEU A 149 -2.12 3.33 0.52
CA LEU A 149 -3.15 2.82 1.41
C LEU A 149 -4.12 3.92 1.83
N GLY A 150 -3.61 5.08 2.27
CA GLY A 150 -4.43 6.22 2.67
C GLY A 150 -5.39 6.65 1.55
N THR A 151 -4.86 6.89 0.35
CA THR A 151 -5.66 7.22 -0.83
C THR A 151 -6.66 6.11 -1.19
N ALA A 152 -6.28 4.84 -1.10
CA ALA A 152 -7.19 3.73 -1.39
C ALA A 152 -8.38 3.70 -0.42
N LEU A 153 -8.12 3.91 0.87
CA LEU A 153 -9.15 3.93 1.92
C LEU A 153 -10.10 5.12 1.78
N GLU A 154 -9.57 6.30 1.43
CA GLU A 154 -10.36 7.50 1.15
C GLU A 154 -11.27 7.30 -0.07
N GLN A 155 -10.72 6.79 -1.17
CA GLN A 155 -11.48 6.50 -2.38
C GLN A 155 -12.58 5.45 -2.12
N ALA A 156 -12.25 4.38 -1.37
CA ALA A 156 -13.21 3.35 -1.01
C ALA A 156 -14.33 3.86 -0.09
N ALA A 157 -14.06 4.87 0.74
CA ALA A 157 -15.06 5.48 1.61
C ALA A 157 -16.15 6.21 0.81
N GLU A 158 -15.77 6.85 -0.31
CA GLU A 158 -16.67 7.60 -1.19
C GLU A 158 -17.34 6.74 -2.27
N ASP A 159 -16.77 5.58 -2.58
CA ASP A 159 -17.30 4.67 -3.60
C ASP A 159 -18.52 3.89 -3.08
N ALA A 160 -19.68 4.14 -3.71
CA ALA A 160 -20.93 3.44 -3.39
C ALA A 160 -20.93 1.96 -3.85
N SER A 161 -20.08 1.59 -4.81
CA SER A 161 -19.94 0.21 -5.26
C SER A 161 -19.14 -0.65 -4.26
N VAL A 162 -18.30 -0.03 -3.42
CA VAL A 162 -17.54 -0.72 -2.37
C VAL A 162 -18.38 -0.84 -1.11
N ARG A 163 -18.39 -2.03 -0.53
CA ARG A 163 -19.25 -2.40 0.62
C ARG A 163 -18.47 -2.97 1.78
N VAL A 164 -17.34 -3.60 1.49
CA VAL A 164 -16.39 -4.15 2.46
C VAL A 164 -15.01 -4.17 1.83
N ILE A 165 -13.98 -4.00 2.65
CA ILE A 165 -12.58 -4.02 2.21
C ILE A 165 -11.88 -5.24 2.82
N ILE A 166 -11.13 -5.98 2.02
CA ILE A 166 -10.17 -6.99 2.51
C ILE A 166 -8.77 -6.42 2.31
N LEU A 167 -7.99 -6.36 3.38
CA LEU A 167 -6.57 -6.02 3.36
C LEU A 167 -5.75 -7.30 3.45
N ALA A 168 -5.09 -7.66 2.36
CA ALA A 168 -4.28 -8.87 2.20
C ALA A 168 -2.83 -8.52 1.86
N ALA A 169 -1.97 -9.52 1.75
CA ALA A 169 -0.58 -9.34 1.38
C ALA A 169 -0.03 -10.54 0.60
N ASN A 170 0.82 -10.26 -0.39
CA ASN A 170 1.61 -11.26 -1.10
C ASN A 170 2.95 -11.49 -0.39
N GLY A 171 3.52 -12.68 -0.57
CA GLY A 171 4.83 -13.06 0.00
C GLY A 171 4.76 -13.56 1.44
N ARG A 172 5.92 -13.64 2.09
CA ARG A 172 6.08 -14.30 3.42
C ARG A 172 5.71 -13.43 4.61
N ALA A 173 5.49 -12.14 4.40
CA ALA A 173 5.16 -11.18 5.45
C ALA A 173 3.85 -10.50 5.09
N PHE A 174 2.97 -10.36 6.06
CA PHE A 174 1.85 -9.44 5.92
C PHE A 174 2.38 -8.01 5.87
N SER A 175 3.13 -7.61 6.90
CA SER A 175 3.92 -6.39 6.88
C SER A 175 4.98 -6.41 7.99
N ALA A 176 6.20 -6.02 7.66
CA ALA A 176 7.28 -5.86 8.64
C ALA A 176 7.17 -4.58 9.50
N GLY A 177 6.20 -3.70 9.23
CA GLY A 177 6.12 -2.36 9.81
C GLY A 177 6.88 -1.33 8.97
N HIS A 178 7.35 -0.23 9.57
CA HIS A 178 8.01 0.85 8.83
C HIS A 178 9.24 0.39 8.04
N ASP A 179 9.49 1.03 6.89
CA ASP A 179 10.73 0.83 6.13
C ASP A 179 11.93 1.44 6.89
N LEU A 180 12.67 0.60 7.60
CA LEU A 180 13.85 1.03 8.37
C LEU A 180 14.97 1.58 7.48
N ARG A 181 15.00 1.29 6.18
CA ARG A 181 15.97 1.87 5.25
C ARG A 181 15.65 3.34 5.00
N GLU A 182 14.37 3.68 4.78
CA GLU A 182 13.92 5.07 4.70
C GLU A 182 14.24 5.83 6.00
N MET A 183 13.95 5.21 7.15
CA MET A 183 14.25 5.80 8.46
C MET A 183 15.76 6.07 8.64
N THR A 184 16.61 5.14 8.19
CA THR A 184 18.07 5.29 8.31
C THR A 184 18.59 6.35 7.36
N GLN A 185 18.09 6.37 6.11
CA GLN A 185 18.47 7.36 5.10
C GLN A 185 18.09 8.79 5.53
N ALA A 186 16.92 8.97 6.12
CA ALA A 186 16.44 10.27 6.59
C ALA A 186 17.37 10.90 7.64
N ARG A 187 18.13 10.10 8.40
CA ARG A 187 19.10 10.63 9.39
C ARG A 187 20.21 11.46 8.78
N LEU A 188 20.46 11.33 7.47
CA LEU A 188 21.47 12.11 6.75
C LEU A 188 21.01 13.55 6.49
N ALA A 189 19.74 13.88 6.71
CA ALA A 189 19.24 15.24 6.61
C ALA A 189 19.81 16.15 7.73
N PRO A 190 19.94 17.48 7.51
CA PRO A 190 20.51 18.40 8.49
C PRO A 190 19.82 18.42 9.85
N ASP A 191 18.53 18.08 9.91
CA ASP A 191 17.72 18.00 11.13
C ASP A 191 17.78 16.62 11.82
N GLY A 192 18.63 15.71 11.33
CA GLY A 192 18.74 14.34 11.80
C GLY A 192 17.56 13.45 11.41
N GLY A 193 16.75 13.86 10.43
CA GLY A 193 15.59 13.12 9.92
C GLY A 193 14.28 13.45 10.64
N ARG A 194 14.27 14.44 11.53
CA ARG A 194 13.11 14.76 12.37
C ARG A 194 11.84 15.01 11.56
N ALA A 195 11.89 15.87 10.54
CA ALA A 195 10.72 16.19 9.73
C ALA A 195 10.14 14.94 9.06
N PHE A 196 11.00 14.10 8.49
CA PHE A 196 10.59 12.85 7.83
C PHE A 196 9.99 11.85 8.82
N PHE A 197 10.53 11.75 10.04
CA PHE A 197 9.96 10.89 11.08
C PHE A 197 8.57 11.38 11.52
N GLU A 198 8.41 12.69 11.72
CA GLU A 198 7.11 13.29 12.06
C GLU A 198 6.08 13.03 10.96
N GLU A 199 6.45 13.24 9.70
CA GLU A 199 5.61 12.97 8.53
C GLU A 199 5.24 11.49 8.41
N THR A 200 6.21 10.58 8.51
CA THR A 200 5.95 9.13 8.41
C THR A 200 5.05 8.62 9.52
N MET A 201 5.26 9.10 10.77
CA MET A 201 4.39 8.73 11.89
C MET A 201 2.99 9.30 11.72
N ALA A 202 2.86 10.54 11.23
CA ALA A 202 1.57 11.16 10.96
C ALA A 202 0.80 10.38 9.87
N ALA A 203 1.46 10.01 8.77
CA ALA A 203 0.86 9.23 7.70
C ALA A 203 0.43 7.84 8.17
N CYS A 204 1.27 7.15 8.94
CA CYS A 204 0.93 5.86 9.53
C CYS A 204 -0.28 5.96 10.45
N CYS A 205 -0.28 6.92 11.39
CA CYS A 205 -1.44 7.19 12.25
C CYS A 205 -2.68 7.59 11.45
N GLY A 206 -2.53 8.29 10.33
CA GLY A 206 -3.61 8.66 9.41
C GLY A 206 -4.25 7.42 8.80
N VAL A 207 -3.46 6.48 8.26
CA VAL A 207 -3.96 5.20 7.73
C VAL A 207 -4.72 4.41 8.80
N MET A 208 -4.14 4.25 10.00
CA MET A 208 -4.78 3.47 11.06
C MET A 208 -6.10 4.09 11.53
N GLN A 209 -6.16 5.42 11.65
CA GLN A 209 -7.41 6.12 11.96
C GLN A 209 -8.40 6.01 10.82
N GLY A 210 -7.95 6.14 9.58
CA GLY A 210 -8.76 5.99 8.37
C GLY A 210 -9.38 4.59 8.23
N ILE A 211 -8.78 3.55 8.81
CA ILE A 211 -9.39 2.21 8.90
C ILE A 211 -10.54 2.21 9.91
N VAL A 212 -10.29 2.72 11.13
CA VAL A 212 -11.26 2.76 12.23
C VAL A 212 -12.48 3.63 11.88
N THR A 213 -12.26 4.77 11.23
CA THR A 213 -13.32 5.72 10.86
C THR A 213 -13.90 5.47 9.47
N ASN A 214 -13.42 4.45 8.74
CA ASN A 214 -13.95 4.15 7.41
C ASN A 214 -15.44 3.76 7.49
N PRO A 215 -16.31 4.29 6.61
CA PRO A 215 -17.71 3.86 6.58
C PRO A 215 -17.89 2.41 6.12
N LYS A 216 -16.88 1.81 5.48
CA LYS A 216 -16.88 0.40 5.06
C LYS A 216 -16.19 -0.46 6.13
N PRO A 217 -16.71 -1.66 6.45
CA PRO A 217 -15.98 -2.63 7.26
C PRO A 217 -14.70 -3.10 6.56
N ILE A 218 -13.65 -3.36 7.32
CA ILE A 218 -12.31 -3.72 6.83
C ILE A 218 -11.83 -4.98 7.55
N ILE A 219 -11.42 -5.98 6.75
CA ILE A 219 -10.99 -7.29 7.22
C ILE A 219 -9.51 -7.49 6.88
N ALA A 220 -8.66 -7.79 7.85
CA ALA A 220 -7.29 -8.22 7.61
C ALA A 220 -7.24 -9.73 7.29
N GLU A 221 -6.61 -10.10 6.18
CA GLU A 221 -6.28 -11.47 5.80
C GLU A 221 -4.77 -11.69 5.94
N VAL A 222 -4.36 -12.43 6.98
CA VAL A 222 -2.96 -12.48 7.41
C VAL A 222 -2.37 -13.88 7.16
N ASN A 223 -1.61 -14.03 6.07
CA ASN A 223 -0.89 -15.29 5.75
C ASN A 223 0.62 -15.25 6.06
N GLY A 224 1.06 -14.38 6.98
CA GLY A 224 2.49 -14.21 7.23
C GLY A 224 2.81 -13.34 8.44
N VAL A 225 4.08 -12.95 8.55
CA VAL A 225 4.59 -12.16 9.67
C VAL A 225 4.00 -10.73 9.65
N ALA A 226 3.43 -10.29 10.76
CA ALA A 226 2.92 -8.94 11.00
C ALA A 226 3.62 -8.35 12.24
N THR A 227 4.55 -7.41 12.05
CA THR A 227 5.35 -6.86 13.15
C THR A 227 5.28 -5.35 13.26
N ALA A 228 5.38 -4.84 14.48
CA ALA A 228 5.39 -3.39 14.77
C ALA A 228 4.17 -2.71 14.12
N ALA A 229 4.38 -1.79 13.18
CA ALA A 229 3.28 -1.12 12.47
C ALA A 229 2.48 -2.07 11.55
N GLY A 230 3.03 -3.22 11.16
CA GLY A 230 2.27 -4.28 10.50
C GLY A 230 1.30 -5.00 11.45
N CYS A 231 1.68 -5.21 12.71
CA CYS A 231 0.77 -5.70 13.74
C CYS A 231 -0.26 -4.64 14.13
N GLN A 232 0.13 -3.36 14.14
CA GLN A 232 -0.78 -2.23 14.31
C GLN A 232 -1.86 -2.22 13.22
N LEU A 233 -1.47 -2.45 11.96
CA LEU A 233 -2.39 -2.50 10.82
C LEU A 233 -3.45 -3.57 10.98
N VAL A 234 -3.06 -4.78 11.43
CA VAL A 234 -4.00 -5.87 11.75
C VAL A 234 -4.95 -5.45 12.87
N ALA A 235 -4.41 -4.95 13.99
CA ALA A 235 -5.20 -4.56 15.16
C ALA A 235 -6.11 -3.34 14.91
N SER A 236 -5.87 -2.57 13.84
CA SER A 236 -6.72 -1.45 13.44
C SER A 236 -7.91 -1.88 12.57
N CYS A 237 -7.86 -3.04 11.92
CA CYS A 237 -8.97 -3.56 11.12
C CYS A 237 -10.15 -3.99 12.01
N ASP A 238 -11.37 -3.95 11.48
CA ASP A 238 -12.58 -4.33 12.22
C ASP A 238 -12.60 -5.84 12.52
N LEU A 239 -12.09 -6.64 11.59
CA LEU A 239 -11.94 -8.09 11.70
C LEU A 239 -10.56 -8.52 11.21
N ALA A 240 -10.05 -9.63 11.72
CA ALA A 240 -8.81 -10.24 11.26
C ALA A 240 -8.90 -11.77 11.30
N TYR A 241 -8.46 -12.39 10.20
CA TYR A 241 -8.32 -13.84 10.07
C TYR A 241 -6.89 -14.15 9.62
N ALA A 242 -6.31 -15.20 10.19
CA ALA A 242 -4.92 -15.53 9.93
C ALA A 242 -4.72 -17.02 9.68
N SER A 243 -3.69 -17.37 8.91
CA SER A 243 -3.25 -18.76 8.79
C SER A 243 -2.43 -19.19 10.02
N PRO A 244 -2.21 -20.49 10.23
CA PRO A 244 -1.32 -20.97 11.30
C PRO A 244 0.15 -20.55 11.09
N SER A 245 0.54 -20.19 9.86
CA SER A 245 1.88 -19.69 9.54
C SER A 245 2.08 -18.21 9.88
N ALA A 246 0.99 -17.46 10.15
CA ALA A 246 1.07 -16.08 10.59
C ALA A 246 1.73 -15.95 11.98
N ARG A 247 2.43 -14.82 12.17
CA ARG A 247 3.09 -14.46 13.44
C ARG A 247 2.90 -12.99 13.72
N PHE A 248 2.69 -12.64 14.98
CA PHE A 248 2.44 -11.26 15.41
C PHE A 248 3.45 -10.82 16.47
N ALA A 249 4.00 -9.62 16.35
CA ALA A 249 4.84 -9.06 17.41
C ALA A 249 4.87 -7.54 17.41
N THR A 250 5.29 -6.97 18.54
CA THR A 250 5.70 -5.57 18.67
C THR A 250 7.18 -5.48 19.04
N PRO A 251 8.11 -5.85 18.14
CA PRO A 251 9.51 -6.13 18.48
C PRO A 251 10.38 -4.88 18.58
N GLY A 252 9.81 -3.67 18.49
CA GLY A 252 10.59 -2.43 18.43
C GLY A 252 11.52 -2.22 19.63
N VAL A 253 11.16 -2.76 20.80
CA VAL A 253 12.02 -2.75 22.00
C VAL A 253 13.39 -3.39 21.75
N THR A 254 13.48 -4.41 20.89
CA THR A 254 14.73 -5.11 20.55
C THR A 254 15.74 -4.24 19.78
N ILE A 255 15.25 -3.18 19.13
CA ILE A 255 16.06 -2.21 18.37
C ILE A 255 16.09 -0.83 19.05
N GLY A 256 15.66 -0.73 20.31
CA GLY A 256 15.66 0.53 21.06
C GLY A 256 14.56 1.52 20.66
N LEU A 257 13.51 1.07 19.96
CA LEU A 257 12.37 1.89 19.55
C LEU A 257 11.07 1.27 20.03
N PHE A 258 10.58 1.69 21.19
CA PHE A 258 9.33 1.17 21.74
C PHE A 258 8.17 1.34 20.74
N CYS A 259 7.34 0.31 20.58
CA CYS A 259 6.20 0.31 19.66
C CYS A 259 5.02 1.15 20.19
N SER A 260 5.25 2.43 20.44
CA SER A 260 4.28 3.35 21.06
C SER A 260 3.03 3.59 20.20
N THR A 261 3.18 3.72 18.88
CA THR A 261 2.03 3.84 17.97
C THR A 261 1.31 2.49 17.79
N PRO A 262 1.99 1.33 17.59
CA PRO A 262 1.32 0.03 17.64
C PRO A 262 0.59 -0.28 18.95
N MET A 263 1.12 0.17 20.09
CA MET A 263 0.49 0.02 21.41
C MET A 263 -0.95 0.57 21.44
N VAL A 264 -1.24 1.63 20.68
CA VAL A 264 -2.59 2.25 20.62
C VAL A 264 -3.63 1.24 20.14
N ALA A 265 -3.38 0.58 19.01
CA ALA A 265 -4.28 -0.42 18.44
C ALA A 265 -4.26 -1.72 19.26
N LEU A 266 -3.07 -2.19 19.66
CA LEU A 266 -2.92 -3.42 20.43
C LEU A 266 -3.70 -3.37 21.75
N SER A 267 -3.51 -2.30 22.54
CA SER A 267 -4.15 -2.18 23.87
C SER A 267 -5.67 -1.97 23.83
N ARG A 268 -6.25 -1.66 22.66
CA ARG A 268 -7.70 -1.59 22.45
C ARG A 268 -8.33 -2.92 22.08
N ASN A 269 -7.53 -3.90 21.65
CA ASN A 269 -8.00 -5.22 21.23
C ASN A 269 -7.69 -6.31 22.26
N VAL A 270 -6.54 -6.23 22.94
CA VAL A 270 -6.11 -7.28 23.89
C VAL A 270 -6.02 -6.78 25.32
N GLY A 271 -6.14 -7.69 26.29
CA GLY A 271 -6.00 -7.37 27.71
C GLY A 271 -4.61 -6.82 28.05
N SER A 272 -4.53 -5.91 29.03
CA SER A 272 -3.31 -5.13 29.32
C SER A 272 -2.07 -5.99 29.60
N LYS A 273 -2.22 -7.17 30.21
CA LYS A 273 -1.08 -8.08 30.46
C LYS A 273 -0.52 -8.67 29.17
N ALA A 274 -1.38 -9.12 28.26
CA ALA A 274 -0.94 -9.64 26.96
C ALA A 274 -0.31 -8.52 26.12
N ALA A 275 -0.91 -7.32 26.11
CA ALA A 275 -0.33 -6.16 25.42
C ALA A 275 1.07 -5.83 25.96
N MET A 276 1.21 -5.72 27.28
CA MET A 276 2.50 -5.39 27.91
C MET A 276 3.54 -6.50 27.72
N GLU A 277 3.14 -7.76 27.74
CA GLU A 277 4.04 -8.89 27.44
C GLU A 277 4.61 -8.75 26.02
N MET A 278 3.76 -8.55 25.01
CA MET A 278 4.21 -8.34 23.63
C MET A 278 5.10 -7.09 23.47
N LEU A 279 4.74 -5.97 24.13
CA LEU A 279 5.45 -4.70 24.01
C LEU A 279 6.81 -4.68 24.72
N LEU A 280 6.91 -5.33 25.88
CA LEU A 280 8.14 -5.34 26.68
C LEU A 280 9.12 -6.42 26.21
N THR A 281 8.63 -7.57 25.74
CA THR A 281 9.49 -8.67 25.29
C THR A 281 9.84 -8.56 23.81
N GLY A 282 8.91 -8.07 22.99
CA GLY A 282 9.03 -8.08 21.54
C GLY A 282 8.95 -9.47 20.91
N GLU A 283 8.54 -10.50 21.67
CA GLU A 283 8.45 -11.88 21.18
C GLU A 283 7.30 -12.07 20.18
N MET A 284 7.49 -13.04 19.28
CA MET A 284 6.47 -13.44 18.32
C MET A 284 5.43 -14.33 18.99
N ILE A 285 4.16 -14.05 18.72
CA ILE A 285 3.06 -14.93 19.06
C ILE A 285 2.48 -15.59 17.80
N GLU A 286 2.04 -16.83 18.00
CA GLU A 286 1.37 -17.68 17.01
C GLU A 286 -0.07 -17.22 16.75
N ALA A 287 -0.65 -17.56 15.59
CA ALA A 287 -2.01 -17.18 15.24
C ALA A 287 -3.08 -17.68 16.23
N GLU A 288 -2.92 -18.89 16.77
CA GLU A 288 -3.80 -19.44 17.80
C GLU A 288 -3.78 -18.57 19.06
N ARG A 289 -2.58 -18.22 19.54
CA ARG A 289 -2.42 -17.35 20.70
C ARG A 289 -2.98 -15.95 20.42
N ALA A 290 -2.79 -15.41 19.21
CA ALA A 290 -3.35 -14.14 18.81
C ALA A 290 -4.89 -14.15 18.86
N ALA A 291 -5.53 -15.26 18.47
CA ALA A 291 -6.97 -15.43 18.60
C ALA A 291 -7.41 -15.51 20.07
N ASP A 292 -6.69 -16.29 20.89
CA ASP A 292 -7.00 -16.45 22.33
C ASP A 292 -7.00 -15.13 23.12
N ILE A 293 -6.12 -14.20 22.74
CA ILE A 293 -5.99 -12.90 23.42
C ILE A 293 -6.86 -11.80 22.80
N GLY A 294 -7.61 -12.10 21.73
CA GLY A 294 -8.48 -11.16 21.04
C GLY A 294 -7.78 -10.23 20.04
N LEU A 295 -6.55 -10.53 19.61
CA LEU A 295 -5.85 -9.76 18.57
C LEU A 295 -6.42 -10.04 17.17
N ILE A 296 -6.88 -11.27 16.92
CA ILE A 296 -7.56 -11.67 15.69
C ILE A 296 -8.83 -12.45 16.03
N ASN A 297 -9.76 -12.58 15.09
CA ASN A 297 -11.01 -13.32 15.31
C ASN A 297 -10.80 -14.83 15.27
N ARG A 298 -9.95 -15.33 14.35
CA ARG A 298 -9.73 -16.78 14.17
C ARG A 298 -8.46 -17.10 13.39
N ALA A 299 -7.81 -18.19 13.77
CA ALA A 299 -6.84 -18.89 12.92
C ALA A 299 -7.57 -19.90 12.02
N VAL A 300 -7.35 -19.84 10.71
CA VAL A 300 -8.03 -20.63 9.67
C VAL A 300 -6.97 -21.42 8.89
N PRO A 301 -7.18 -22.69 8.51
CA PRO A 301 -6.22 -23.44 7.69
C PRO A 301 -5.73 -22.63 6.48
N GLU A 302 -4.44 -22.70 6.17
CA GLU A 302 -3.79 -21.83 5.18
C GLU A 302 -4.46 -21.93 3.81
N GLU A 303 -4.82 -23.14 3.39
CA GLU A 303 -5.49 -23.41 2.12
C GLU A 303 -6.95 -22.92 2.07
N GLN A 304 -7.54 -22.56 3.21
CA GLN A 304 -8.92 -22.07 3.33
C GLN A 304 -9.00 -20.59 3.69
N LEU A 305 -7.88 -19.95 4.05
CA LEU A 305 -7.87 -18.59 4.58
C LEU A 305 -8.55 -17.59 3.63
N SER A 306 -8.22 -17.67 2.34
CA SER A 306 -8.76 -16.73 1.35
C SER A 306 -10.26 -16.92 1.13
N ASP A 307 -10.70 -18.17 0.92
CA ASP A 307 -12.11 -18.51 0.73
C ASP A 307 -12.95 -18.17 1.97
N TYR A 308 -12.41 -18.46 3.17
CA TYR A 308 -13.07 -18.13 4.43
C TYR A 308 -13.24 -16.63 4.60
N THR A 309 -12.17 -15.86 4.40
CA THR A 309 -12.19 -14.40 4.54
C THR A 309 -13.11 -13.77 3.50
N HIS A 310 -13.08 -14.26 2.26
CA HIS A 310 -13.99 -13.84 1.21
C HIS A 310 -15.45 -14.16 1.56
N GLY A 311 -15.76 -15.34 2.11
CA GLY A 311 -17.12 -15.69 2.55
C GLY A 311 -17.66 -14.80 3.68
N ILE A 312 -16.80 -14.37 4.61
CA ILE A 312 -17.15 -13.35 5.61
C ILE A 312 -17.43 -12.01 4.93
N ALA A 313 -16.57 -11.60 4.01
CA ALA A 313 -16.75 -10.36 3.25
C ALA A 313 -18.05 -10.40 2.44
N GLN A 314 -18.40 -11.51 1.78
CA GLN A 314 -19.67 -11.69 1.08
C GLN A 314 -20.87 -11.58 2.02
N THR A 315 -20.76 -12.12 3.24
CA THR A 315 -21.82 -12.03 4.26
C THR A 315 -22.04 -10.58 4.69
N ILE A 316 -20.96 -9.82 4.90
CA ILE A 316 -21.02 -8.39 5.26
C ILE A 316 -21.56 -7.60 4.08
N ALA A 317 -20.98 -7.82 2.89
CA ALA A 317 -21.47 -7.25 1.66
C ALA A 317 -22.95 -7.51 1.55
N SER A 318 -23.53 -8.69 1.79
CA SER A 318 -24.97 -8.90 1.66
C SER A 318 -25.92 -8.03 2.54
N LYS A 319 -25.45 -7.14 3.43
CA LYS A 319 -26.26 -6.29 4.34
C LYS A 319 -26.32 -4.84 3.88
N SER A 320 -27.32 -4.06 4.28
CA SER A 320 -27.39 -2.62 4.01
C SER A 320 -26.07 -1.91 4.38
N SER A 321 -25.43 -1.29 3.39
CA SER A 321 -24.15 -0.58 3.54
C SER A 321 -24.33 0.65 4.44
N MET A 322 -25.49 1.31 4.35
CA MET A 322 -25.90 2.40 5.24
C MET A 322 -25.96 1.91 6.69
N THR A 323 -26.64 0.79 6.95
CA THR A 323 -26.78 0.23 8.30
C THR A 323 -25.43 -0.19 8.90
N LEU A 324 -24.56 -0.80 8.09
CA LEU A 324 -23.21 -1.18 8.53
C LEU A 324 -22.36 0.04 8.90
N LYS A 325 -22.41 1.11 8.10
CA LYS A 325 -21.75 2.38 8.42
C LYS A 325 -22.24 2.91 9.77
N THR A 326 -23.56 3.01 9.95
CA THR A 326 -24.16 3.51 11.19
C THR A 326 -23.73 2.67 12.41
N GLY A 327 -23.75 1.34 12.28
CA GLY A 327 -23.33 0.43 13.35
C GLY A 327 -21.85 0.57 13.70
N LYS A 328 -20.96 0.63 12.70
CA LYS A 328 -19.51 0.78 12.89
C LYS A 328 -19.17 2.11 13.57
N GLU A 329 -19.72 3.23 13.08
CA GLU A 329 -19.51 4.55 13.68
C GLU A 329 -19.98 4.59 15.14
N ALA A 330 -21.17 4.04 15.41
CA ALA A 330 -21.72 3.99 16.75
C ALA A 330 -20.89 3.13 17.70
N PHE A 331 -20.42 1.97 17.23
CA PHE A 331 -19.60 1.03 18.01
C PHE A 331 -18.33 1.70 18.56
N TYR A 332 -17.55 2.32 17.69
CA TYR A 332 -16.30 2.97 18.10
C TYR A 332 -16.55 4.20 18.96
N ARG A 333 -17.56 5.01 18.62
CA ARG A 333 -17.85 6.23 19.37
C ARG A 333 -18.36 5.96 20.78
N GLN A 334 -19.23 4.96 20.97
CA GLN A 334 -19.78 4.65 22.30
C GLN A 334 -18.73 4.05 23.24
N GLN A 335 -17.71 3.37 22.70
CA GLN A 335 -16.69 2.70 23.50
C GLN A 335 -15.86 3.68 24.34
N GLU A 336 -15.77 4.94 23.93
CA GLU A 336 -15.05 6.00 24.63
C GLU A 336 -15.95 6.82 25.59
N MET A 337 -17.22 6.43 25.73
CA MET A 337 -18.20 7.14 26.56
C MET A 337 -18.37 6.50 27.94
N SER A 338 -18.91 7.27 28.89
CA SER A 338 -19.46 6.70 30.12
C SER A 338 -20.65 5.80 29.78
N LEU A 339 -20.97 4.82 30.64
CA LEU A 339 -22.07 3.89 30.39
C LEU A 339 -23.41 4.61 30.14
N ALA A 340 -23.69 5.68 30.89
CA ALA A 340 -24.93 6.44 30.75
C ALA A 340 -24.98 7.19 29.41
N ASP A 341 -23.90 7.89 29.06
CA ASP A 341 -23.81 8.64 27.80
C ASP A 341 -23.84 7.70 26.59
N ALA A 342 -23.19 6.54 26.69
CA ALA A 342 -23.18 5.50 25.65
C ALA A 342 -24.60 5.02 25.34
N TYR A 343 -25.43 4.74 26.36
CA TYR A 343 -26.82 4.32 26.14
C TYR A 343 -27.72 5.46 25.64
N GLU A 344 -27.53 6.69 26.11
CA GLU A 344 -28.28 7.83 25.55
C GLU A 344 -27.97 8.02 24.06
N TYR A 345 -26.67 8.01 23.72
CA TYR A 345 -26.20 8.15 22.34
C TYR A 345 -26.71 7.01 21.45
N THR A 346 -26.46 5.75 21.84
CA THR A 346 -26.83 4.58 21.02
C THR A 346 -28.34 4.40 20.92
N SER A 347 -29.13 4.81 21.93
CA SER A 347 -30.59 4.83 21.80
C SER A 347 -31.07 5.80 20.72
N ARG A 348 -30.44 6.97 20.57
CA ARG A 348 -30.77 7.92 19.50
C ARG A 348 -30.36 7.37 18.14
N VAL A 349 -29.15 6.80 18.03
CA VAL A 349 -28.69 6.12 16.81
C VAL A 349 -29.67 5.02 16.38
N MET A 350 -30.14 4.19 17.32
CA MET A 350 -31.11 3.14 17.04
C MET A 350 -32.44 3.69 16.52
N VAL A 351 -32.95 4.77 17.11
CA VAL A 351 -34.18 5.45 16.63
C VAL A 351 -33.96 6.00 15.23
N ASP A 352 -32.86 6.71 14.99
CA ASP A 352 -32.55 7.27 13.67
C ASP A 352 -32.40 6.18 12.60
N ASN A 353 -31.76 5.05 12.93
CA ASN A 353 -31.63 3.90 12.03
C ASN A 353 -32.99 3.23 11.78
N LEU A 354 -33.89 3.14 12.77
CA LEU A 354 -35.24 2.59 12.59
C LEU A 354 -36.10 3.43 11.64
N MET A 355 -35.82 4.72 11.53
CA MET A 355 -36.50 5.63 10.61
C MET A 355 -35.99 5.53 9.16
N LYS A 356 -34.99 4.68 8.89
CA LYS A 356 -34.40 4.53 7.56
C LYS A 356 -35.16 3.50 6.69
N PRO A 357 -35.28 3.74 5.37
CA PRO A 357 -35.87 2.79 4.42
C PRO A 357 -35.34 1.36 4.55
N ASP A 358 -34.03 1.18 4.69
CA ASP A 358 -33.44 -0.16 4.78
C ASP A 358 -33.81 -0.90 6.08
N ALA A 359 -34.09 -0.18 7.18
CA ALA A 359 -34.57 -0.82 8.40
C ALA A 359 -36.01 -1.29 8.25
N GLU A 360 -36.88 -0.48 7.65
CA GLU A 360 -38.26 -0.85 7.33
C GLU A 360 -38.29 -2.07 6.40
N GLU A 361 -37.51 -2.04 5.32
CA GLU A 361 -37.38 -3.15 4.38
C GLU A 361 -36.83 -4.42 5.04
N GLY A 362 -35.78 -4.30 5.87
CA GLY A 362 -35.22 -5.44 6.59
C GLY A 362 -36.23 -6.10 7.53
N ILE A 363 -37.01 -5.31 8.26
CA ILE A 363 -38.07 -5.79 9.16
C ILE A 363 -39.18 -6.47 8.35
N ASN A 364 -39.67 -5.83 7.28
CA ASN A 364 -40.72 -6.38 6.43
C ASN A 364 -40.28 -7.68 5.75
N ALA A 365 -39.07 -7.72 5.17
CA ALA A 365 -38.52 -8.91 4.54
C ALA A 365 -38.41 -10.09 5.52
N PHE A 366 -38.02 -9.83 6.76
CA PHE A 366 -37.97 -10.85 7.81
C PHE A 366 -39.36 -11.40 8.16
N ILE A 367 -40.35 -10.51 8.37
CA ILE A 367 -41.74 -10.90 8.68
C ILE A 367 -42.35 -11.70 7.52
N GLU A 368 -42.08 -11.29 6.29
CA GLU A 368 -42.59 -11.91 5.06
C GLU A 368 -41.78 -13.14 4.61
N LYS A 369 -40.67 -13.45 5.28
CA LYS A 369 -39.76 -14.58 4.98
C LYS A 369 -39.18 -14.54 3.55
N ARG A 370 -38.76 -13.36 3.11
CA ARG A 370 -38.09 -13.14 1.82
C ARG A 370 -36.70 -12.54 2.01
N GLY A 371 -35.92 -12.52 0.94
CA GLY A 371 -34.68 -11.75 0.90
C GLY A 371 -34.97 -10.24 0.88
N PRO A 372 -34.23 -9.44 1.66
CA PRO A 372 -34.35 -7.98 1.61
C PRO A 372 -33.71 -7.39 0.35
N GLN A 373 -34.21 -6.23 -0.07
CA GLN A 373 -33.69 -5.43 -1.19
C GLN A 373 -33.18 -4.10 -0.66
N TRP A 374 -31.86 -3.99 -0.46
CA TRP A 374 -31.26 -2.81 0.13
C TRP A 374 -31.21 -1.65 -0.87
N SER A 375 -31.69 -0.48 -0.43
CA SER A 375 -31.57 0.77 -1.17
C SER A 375 -30.33 1.58 -0.75
N ASP A 376 -29.69 1.19 0.35
CA ASP A 376 -28.56 1.87 0.99
C ASP A 376 -28.91 3.32 1.38
N GLN A 377 -30.14 3.57 1.86
CA GLN A 377 -30.67 4.88 2.27
C GLN A 377 -31.20 4.94 3.70
#